data_AF-A0A967MC17-F1
#
_entry.id   AF-A0A967MC17-F1
#
_cell.length_a   1.000
_cell.length_b   1.000
_cell.length_c   1.000
_cell.angle_alpha   90.00
_cell.angle_beta   90.00
_cell.angle_gamma   90.00
#
_symmetry.space_group_name_H-M   'P 1'
#
loop_
_entity.id
_entity.type
_entity.pdbx_description
1 polymer ?
#
loop_
_entity_poly.entity_id
_entity_poly.type
_entity_poly.pdbx_seq_one_letter_code
_entity_poly.pdbx_strand_id
1 'polypeptide(L)'
;MKRIISLIISLFILVAIAVATTISEARRPPDWQPELERYLISQTTPSSGVLRLQSAVRASRPWQFSQDMIGRKTPNTGKYLPFPPAEVWCILLEQDRSLTGDATELGAYTVVFAARHETVHFTYWMIYEGASVPSTPAFQESLSRLGCELKLGPSKLSEFMGLEKIKFTGTL
;
A
#
# COMPACT_ATOMS: atom_id res chain seq x y z
N MET A 1 15.63 48.37 -24.17
CA MET A 1 16.23 47.34 -23.28
C MET A 1 15.39 47.06 -22.03
N LYS A 2 15.03 48.04 -21.20
CA LYS A 2 14.23 47.82 -19.96
C LYS A 2 12.92 47.02 -20.17
N ARG A 3 12.18 47.28 -21.25
CA ARG A 3 10.92 46.57 -21.58
C ARG A 3 11.14 45.08 -21.90
N ILE A 4 12.23 44.73 -22.59
CA ILE A 4 12.55 43.35 -22.95
C ILE A 4 12.95 42.56 -21.70
N ILE A 5 13.76 43.15 -20.83
CA ILE A 5 14.16 42.53 -19.55
C ILE A 5 12.92 42.26 -18.68
N SER A 6 11.98 43.20 -18.61
CA SER A 6 10.72 43.02 -17.86
C SER A 6 9.89 41.85 -18.38
N LEU A 7 9.81 41.66 -19.70
CA LEU A 7 9.06 40.55 -20.30
C LEU A 7 9.74 39.20 -20.02
N ILE A 8 11.08 39.14 -20.13
CA ILE A 8 11.85 37.92 -19.84
C ILE A 8 11.67 37.51 -18.37
N ILE A 9 11.75 38.46 -17.44
CA ILE A 9 11.56 38.19 -16.01
C ILE A 9 10.13 37.67 -15.75
N SER A 10 9.12 38.33 -16.31
CA SER A 10 7.73 37.90 -16.12
C SER A 10 7.47 36.49 -16.69
N LEU A 11 8.05 36.17 -17.84
CA LEU A 11 7.96 34.83 -18.43
C LEU A 11 8.65 33.78 -17.54
N PHE A 12 9.84 34.09 -17.04
CA PHE A 12 10.59 33.20 -16.14
C PHE A 12 9.80 32.88 -14.86
N ILE A 13 9.14 33.88 -14.27
CA ILE A 13 8.32 33.69 -13.08
C ILE A 13 7.15 32.75 -13.37
N LEU A 14 6.46 32.91 -14.50
CA LEU A 14 5.34 32.02 -14.87
C LEU A 14 5.81 30.58 -15.09
N VAL A 15 6.95 30.38 -15.76
CA VAL A 15 7.54 29.05 -15.95
C VAL A 15 7.92 28.43 -14.60
N ALA A 16 8.53 29.19 -13.70
CA ALA A 16 8.90 28.71 -12.37
C ALA A 16 7.67 28.27 -11.55
N ILE A 17 6.56 29.00 -11.62
CA ILE A 17 5.31 28.63 -10.94
C ILE A 17 4.74 27.33 -11.54
N ALA A 18 4.68 27.20 -12.86
CA ALA A 18 4.19 25.99 -13.51
C ALA A 18 5.03 24.74 -13.18
N VAL A 19 6.36 24.91 -13.09
CA VAL A 19 7.25 23.83 -12.65
C VAL A 19 7.03 23.50 -11.17
N ALA A 20 6.86 24.51 -10.31
CA ALA A 20 6.60 24.28 -8.89
C ALA A 20 5.27 23.53 -8.66
N THR A 21 4.21 23.86 -9.40
CA THR A 21 2.91 23.20 -9.26
C THR A 21 2.97 21.74 -9.69
N THR A 22 3.61 21.43 -10.82
CA THR A 22 3.77 20.05 -11.30
C THR A 22 4.60 19.18 -10.34
N ILE A 23 5.68 19.74 -9.77
CA ILE A 23 6.47 19.04 -8.74
C ILE A 23 5.65 18.86 -7.45
N SER A 24 4.84 19.85 -7.07
CA SER A 24 4.02 19.78 -5.86
C SER A 24 2.94 18.70 -5.95
N GLU A 25 2.28 18.58 -7.10
CA GLU A 25 1.28 17.53 -7.34
C GLU A 25 1.92 16.15 -7.34
N ALA A 26 3.11 16.01 -7.93
CA ALA A 26 3.87 14.76 -7.89
C ALA A 26 4.33 14.37 -6.47
N ARG A 27 4.43 15.32 -5.55
CA ARG A 27 4.82 15.09 -4.14
C ARG A 27 3.65 14.98 -3.19
N ARG A 28 2.41 15.23 -3.63
CA ARG A 28 1.27 15.07 -2.73
C ARG A 28 1.16 13.60 -2.35
N PRO A 29 1.16 13.28 -1.04
CA PRO A 29 0.84 11.93 -0.62
C PRO A 29 -0.55 11.60 -1.16
N PRO A 30 -0.79 10.35 -1.60
CA PRO A 30 -2.10 9.96 -2.08
C PRO A 30 -3.17 10.25 -1.02
N ASP A 31 -4.34 10.71 -1.44
CA ASP A 31 -5.45 11.08 -0.54
C ASP A 31 -5.94 9.91 0.35
N TRP A 32 -5.55 8.67 0.05
CA TRP A 32 -5.83 7.52 0.91
C TRP A 32 -4.99 7.47 2.19
N GLN A 33 -3.83 8.14 2.23
CA GLN A 33 -2.87 8.00 3.32
C GLN A 33 -3.44 8.36 4.70
N PRO A 34 -4.22 9.46 4.86
CA PRO A 34 -4.85 9.77 6.14
C PRO A 34 -5.85 8.69 6.61
N GLU A 35 -6.54 8.02 5.69
CA GLU A 35 -7.44 6.90 6.03
C GLU A 35 -6.66 5.65 6.44
N LEU A 36 -5.55 5.36 5.76
CA LEU A 36 -4.66 4.27 6.17
C LEU A 36 -4.07 4.54 7.56
N GLU A 37 -3.58 5.76 7.83
CA GLU A 37 -3.02 6.13 9.13
C GLU A 37 -4.05 5.95 10.25
N ARG A 38 -5.28 6.41 10.04
CA ARG A 38 -6.38 6.21 10.99
C ARG A 38 -6.66 4.73 11.23
N TYR A 39 -6.66 3.92 10.17
CA TYR A 39 -6.81 2.48 10.26
C TYR A 39 -5.65 1.85 11.08
N LEU A 40 -4.39 2.18 10.79
CA LEU A 40 -3.23 1.64 11.51
C LEU A 40 -3.27 1.98 13.01
N ILE A 41 -3.64 3.22 13.36
CA ILE A 41 -3.83 3.64 14.74
C ILE A 41 -4.92 2.79 15.42
N SER A 42 -6.05 2.55 14.73
CA SER A 42 -7.16 1.75 15.28
C SER A 42 -6.82 0.28 15.49
N GLN A 43 -5.88 -0.27 14.71
CA GLN A 43 -5.46 -1.67 14.78
C GLN A 43 -4.31 -1.89 15.77
N THR A 44 -3.68 -0.83 16.25
CA THR A 44 -2.59 -0.92 17.22
C THR A 44 -3.19 -1.26 18.58
N THR A 45 -3.16 -2.56 18.93
CA THR A 45 -3.50 -3.05 20.26
C THR A 45 -2.22 -3.61 20.90
N PRO A 46 -2.12 -3.68 22.25
CA PRO A 46 -0.93 -4.21 22.91
C PRO A 46 -0.53 -5.62 22.47
N SER A 47 -1.47 -6.41 21.93
CA SER A 47 -1.25 -7.78 21.48
C SER A 47 -1.04 -7.94 19.97
N SER A 48 -1.45 -6.97 19.14
CA SER A 48 -1.36 -7.06 17.68
C SER A 48 -0.05 -6.52 17.09
N GLY A 49 0.85 -5.98 17.90
CA GLY A 49 2.11 -5.40 17.42
C GLY A 49 1.89 -4.13 16.58
N VAL A 50 2.98 -3.57 16.07
CA VAL A 50 2.93 -2.35 15.25
C VAL A 50 2.90 -2.73 13.77
N LEU A 51 1.87 -2.30 13.05
CA LEU A 51 1.79 -2.45 11.61
C LEU A 51 2.59 -1.34 10.92
N ARG A 52 3.50 -1.71 10.01
CA ARG A 52 4.35 -0.79 9.25
C ARG A 52 4.05 -0.91 7.77
N LEU A 53 3.92 0.23 7.09
CA LEU A 53 3.75 0.29 5.64
C LEU A 53 5.05 -0.15 4.95
N GLN A 54 4.98 -1.22 4.16
CA GLN A 54 6.12 -1.72 3.37
C GLN A 54 6.08 -1.20 1.94
N SER A 55 4.94 -1.34 1.27
CA SER A 55 4.75 -0.82 -0.08
C SER A 55 3.29 -0.49 -0.37
N ALA A 56 3.08 0.42 -1.32
CA ALA A 56 1.76 0.75 -1.84
C ALA A 56 1.86 0.84 -3.36
N VAL A 57 0.99 0.13 -4.07
CA VAL A 57 0.94 0.07 -5.52
C VAL A 57 -0.47 0.35 -5.98
N ARG A 58 -0.62 1.33 -6.88
CA ARG A 58 -1.90 1.61 -7.52
C ARG A 58 -2.29 0.45 -8.43
N ALA A 59 -3.52 -0.04 -8.30
CA ALA A 59 -4.06 -1.05 -9.19
C ALA A 59 -4.22 -0.46 -10.61
N SER A 60 -3.71 -1.17 -11.62
CA SER A 60 -3.91 -0.76 -13.02
C SER A 60 -5.31 -1.09 -13.53
N ARG A 61 -6.01 -2.01 -12.86
CA ARG A 61 -7.36 -2.48 -13.24
C ARG A 61 -8.32 -2.44 -12.04
N PRO A 62 -8.66 -1.25 -11.50
CA PRO A 62 -9.51 -1.12 -10.31
C PRO A 62 -10.91 -1.72 -10.48
N TRP A 63 -11.42 -1.83 -11.71
CA TRP A 63 -12.72 -2.46 -12.00
C TRP A 63 -12.76 -3.97 -11.76
N GLN A 64 -11.61 -4.62 -11.58
CA GLN A 64 -11.50 -6.02 -11.18
C GLN A 64 -11.61 -6.21 -9.65
N PHE A 65 -11.72 -5.12 -8.88
CA PHE A 65 -11.86 -5.21 -7.43
C PHE A 65 -13.28 -5.64 -7.06
N SER A 66 -13.37 -6.74 -6.31
CA SER A 66 -14.62 -7.39 -5.95
C SER A 66 -14.63 -7.79 -4.48
N GLN A 67 -15.83 -8.04 -3.95
CA GLN A 67 -16.04 -8.30 -2.52
C GLN A 67 -15.40 -9.60 -2.01
N ASP A 68 -15.13 -10.55 -2.90
CA ASP A 68 -14.40 -11.80 -2.62
C ASP A 68 -12.93 -11.57 -2.23
N MET A 69 -12.35 -10.43 -2.62
CA MET A 69 -10.98 -10.05 -2.25
C MET A 69 -10.90 -9.48 -0.82
N ILE A 70 -12.05 -9.15 -0.23
CA ILE A 70 -12.14 -8.58 1.11
C ILE A 70 -12.21 -9.75 2.10
N GLY A 71 -11.13 -9.97 2.86
CA GLY A 71 -11.01 -11.09 3.79
C GLY A 71 -11.91 -10.96 5.02
N ARG A 72 -12.06 -9.72 5.53
CA ARG A 72 -12.93 -9.43 6.66
C ARG A 72 -14.08 -8.56 6.19
N LYS A 73 -15.31 -9.09 6.24
CA LYS A 73 -16.51 -8.28 6.02
C LYS A 73 -16.46 -7.10 6.98
N THR A 74 -16.36 -5.89 6.43
CA THR A 74 -16.48 -4.69 7.25
C THR A 74 -17.83 -4.74 7.96
N PRO A 75 -17.90 -4.32 9.23
CA PRO A 75 -19.17 -4.25 9.94
C PRO A 75 -20.13 -3.45 9.07
N ASN A 76 -21.25 -4.07 8.73
CA ASN A 76 -22.20 -3.57 7.73
C ASN A 76 -22.68 -2.18 8.18
N THR A 77 -22.07 -1.12 7.64
CA THR A 77 -22.42 0.26 7.97
C THR A 77 -23.76 0.68 7.35
N GLY A 78 -24.47 -0.26 6.70
CA GLY A 78 -25.75 -0.04 6.03
C GLY A 78 -25.64 0.81 4.76
N LYS A 79 -24.46 1.34 4.45
CA LYS A 79 -24.21 2.12 3.23
C LYS A 79 -23.86 1.18 2.09
N TYR A 80 -24.73 1.13 1.08
CA TYR A 80 -24.40 0.50 -0.19
C TYR A 80 -23.32 1.32 -0.88
N LEU A 81 -22.19 0.69 -1.14
CA LEU A 81 -21.05 1.33 -1.80
C LEU A 81 -21.08 0.92 -3.26
N PRO A 82 -20.94 1.87 -4.20
CA PRO A 82 -20.85 1.50 -5.60
C PRO A 82 -19.58 0.66 -5.80
N PHE A 83 -19.78 -0.55 -6.33
CA PHE A 83 -18.72 -1.39 -6.85
C PHE A 83 -18.80 -1.40 -8.38
N PRO A 84 -17.66 -1.35 -9.09
CA PRO A 84 -16.30 -1.25 -8.54
C PRO A 84 -15.94 0.18 -8.07
N PRO A 85 -14.95 0.33 -7.18
CA PRO A 85 -14.39 1.63 -6.84
C PRO A 85 -13.72 2.31 -8.05
N ALA A 86 -13.65 3.64 -8.01
CA ALA A 86 -13.01 4.44 -9.06
C ALA A 86 -11.48 4.26 -9.07
N GLU A 87 -10.90 3.96 -7.92
CA GLU A 87 -9.46 3.76 -7.76
C GLU A 87 -9.19 2.77 -6.61
N VAL A 88 -8.14 1.97 -6.77
CA VAL A 88 -7.69 1.01 -5.75
C VAL A 88 -6.17 1.08 -5.62
N TRP A 89 -5.70 1.07 -4.38
CA TRP A 89 -4.30 0.87 -4.02
C TRP A 89 -4.16 -0.42 -3.22
N CYS A 90 -3.26 -1.28 -3.66
CA CYS A 90 -2.84 -2.46 -2.92
C CYS A 90 -1.69 -2.08 -2.00
N ILE A 91 -1.86 -2.29 -0.71
CA ILE A 91 -0.94 -1.82 0.32
C ILE A 91 -0.46 -3.03 1.12
N LEU A 92 0.86 -3.26 1.10
CA LEU A 92 1.51 -4.30 1.89
C LEU A 92 1.93 -3.71 3.25
N LEU A 93 1.44 -4.31 4.32
CA LEU A 93 1.82 -4.00 5.69
C LEU A 93 2.61 -5.16 6.28
N GLU A 94 3.60 -4.83 7.10
CA GLU A 94 4.34 -5.79 7.94
C GLU A 94 3.95 -5.61 9.40
N GLN A 95 3.68 -6.70 10.08
CA GLN A 95 3.42 -6.73 11.51
C GLN A 95 4.73 -6.95 12.27
N ASP A 96 5.16 -5.93 13.01
CA ASP A 96 6.33 -6.02 13.87
C ASP A 96 5.94 -6.75 15.17
N ARG A 97 6.32 -8.03 15.29
CA ARG A 97 6.13 -8.88 16.47
C ARG A 97 7.31 -8.85 17.45
N SER A 98 8.31 -8.00 17.21
CA SER A 98 9.50 -7.94 18.08
C SER A 98 9.16 -7.59 19.54
N LEU A 99 8.02 -6.96 19.77
CA LEU A 99 7.53 -6.57 21.10
C LEU A 99 6.87 -7.72 21.88
N THR A 100 6.48 -8.81 21.21
CA THR A 100 5.75 -9.92 21.83
C THR A 100 6.66 -11.00 22.41
N GLY A 101 7.99 -10.83 22.29
CA GLY A 101 9.00 -11.70 22.92
C GLY A 101 9.20 -13.06 22.24
N ASP A 102 8.43 -13.38 21.21
CA ASP A 102 8.60 -14.60 20.42
C ASP A 102 9.47 -14.30 19.19
N ALA A 103 10.78 -14.49 19.35
CA ALA A 103 11.79 -14.16 18.34
C ALA A 103 11.79 -15.10 17.12
N THR A 104 10.90 -16.09 17.09
CA THR A 104 10.94 -17.20 16.12
C THR A 104 9.97 -17.03 14.96
N GLU A 105 9.03 -16.10 15.03
CA GLU A 105 8.03 -15.93 13.98
C GLU A 105 8.47 -14.90 12.94
N LEU A 106 8.52 -15.37 11.70
CA LEU A 106 8.67 -14.54 10.52
C LEU A 106 7.62 -13.42 10.53
N GLY A 107 8.05 -12.20 10.21
CA GLY A 107 7.17 -11.03 10.14
C GLY A 107 5.91 -11.37 9.36
N ALA A 108 4.76 -11.23 10.01
CA ALA A 108 3.47 -11.51 9.37
C ALA A 108 3.14 -10.35 8.44
N TYR A 109 2.94 -10.64 7.17
CA TYR A 109 2.51 -9.65 6.20
C TYR A 109 0.98 -9.66 6.06
N THR A 110 0.39 -8.49 5.85
CA THR A 110 -1.01 -8.38 5.48
C THR A 110 -1.16 -7.41 4.32
N VAL A 111 -2.08 -7.71 3.41
CA VAL A 111 -2.43 -6.81 2.32
C VAL A 111 -3.74 -6.14 2.66
N VAL A 112 -3.74 -4.82 2.62
CA VAL A 112 -4.96 -4.01 2.70
C VAL A 112 -5.18 -3.28 1.39
N PHE A 113 -6.43 -2.98 1.09
CA PHE A 113 -6.81 -2.23 -0.11
C PHE A 113 -7.36 -0.88 0.31
N ALA A 114 -6.78 0.20 -0.19
CA ALA A 114 -7.40 1.51 -0.11
C ALA A 114 -8.21 1.74 -1.40
N ALA A 115 -9.53 1.83 -1.27
CA ALA A 115 -10.45 1.97 -2.39
C ALA A 115 -11.15 3.33 -2.34
N ARG A 116 -11.11 4.06 -3.46
CA ARG A 116 -11.79 5.35 -3.63
C ARG A 116 -13.18 5.10 -4.18
N HIS A 117 -14.20 5.46 -3.40
CA HIS A 117 -15.58 5.42 -3.84
C HIS A 117 -16.05 6.83 -4.13
N GLU A 118 -16.68 6.98 -5.29
CA GLU A 118 -17.29 8.22 -5.73
C GLU A 118 -18.81 8.01 -5.82
N THR A 119 -19.53 8.96 -5.26
CA THR A 119 -20.99 9.05 -5.35
C THR A 119 -21.33 10.44 -5.88
N VAL A 120 -22.60 10.68 -6.21
CA VAL A 120 -23.06 12.00 -6.67
C VAL A 120 -22.78 13.12 -5.66
N HIS A 121 -22.62 12.78 -4.36
CA HIS A 121 -22.49 13.75 -3.29
C HIS A 121 -21.14 13.72 -2.57
N PHE A 122 -20.40 12.61 -2.63
CA PHE A 122 -19.22 12.38 -1.80
C PHE A 122 -18.17 11.57 -2.54
N THR A 123 -16.91 11.92 -2.28
CA THR A 123 -15.74 11.11 -2.60
C THR A 123 -15.04 10.78 -1.30
N TYR A 124 -14.77 9.49 -1.07
CA TYR A 124 -14.09 9.05 0.15
C TYR A 124 -13.29 7.78 -0.09
N TRP A 125 -12.30 7.57 0.76
CA TRP A 125 -11.47 6.39 0.77
C TRP A 125 -11.94 5.43 1.85
N MET A 126 -11.85 4.14 1.58
CA MET A 126 -12.06 3.08 2.57
C MET A 126 -10.92 2.09 2.53
N ILE A 127 -10.57 1.59 3.70
CA ILE A 127 -9.56 0.55 3.88
C ILE A 127 -10.28 -0.78 4.04
N TYR A 128 -9.97 -1.72 3.17
CA TYR A 128 -10.43 -3.10 3.22
C TYR A 128 -9.29 -4.03 3.61
N GLU A 129 -9.53 -4.89 4.59
CA GLU A 129 -8.61 -5.97 4.93
C GLU A 129 -8.70 -7.07 3.86
N GLY A 130 -7.57 -7.40 3.24
CA GLY A 130 -7.44 -8.57 2.38
C GLY A 130 -7.23 -9.86 3.17
N ALA A 131 -6.86 -10.94 2.48
CA ALA A 131 -6.43 -12.16 3.14
C ALA A 131 -5.02 -11.98 3.77
N SER A 132 -4.84 -12.50 4.99
CA SER A 132 -3.54 -12.56 5.66
C SER A 132 -2.54 -13.43 4.88
N VAL A 133 -1.25 -13.08 4.91
CA VAL A 133 -0.18 -13.88 4.28
C VAL A 133 0.21 -15.04 5.21
N PRO A 134 0.58 -16.24 4.71
CA PRO A 134 0.83 -16.61 3.31
C PRO A 134 -0.45 -16.61 2.47
N SER A 135 -0.44 -15.77 1.43
CA SER A 135 -1.57 -15.65 0.53
C SER A 135 -1.73 -16.94 -0.27
N THR A 136 -2.95 -17.46 -0.33
CA THR A 136 -3.27 -18.58 -1.20
C THR A 136 -2.95 -18.20 -2.65
N PRO A 137 -2.61 -19.17 -3.54
CA PRO A 137 -2.39 -18.89 -4.96
C PRO A 137 -3.55 -18.11 -5.60
N ALA A 138 -4.79 -18.38 -5.16
CA ALA A 138 -5.98 -17.65 -5.59
C ALA A 138 -5.96 -16.15 -5.23
N PHE A 139 -5.39 -15.78 -4.08
CA PHE A 139 -5.23 -14.38 -3.69
C PHE A 139 -4.16 -13.69 -4.52
N GLN A 140 -3.04 -14.36 -4.81
CA GLN A 140 -2.00 -13.82 -5.69
C GLN A 140 -2.54 -13.60 -7.11
N GLU A 141 -3.29 -14.57 -7.65
CA GLU A 141 -3.96 -14.42 -8.93
C GLU A 141 -4.92 -13.21 -8.94
N SER A 142 -5.63 -12.98 -7.83
CA SER A 142 -6.51 -11.81 -7.67
C SER A 142 -5.74 -10.49 -7.66
N LEU A 143 -4.59 -10.41 -6.98
CA LEU A 143 -3.70 -9.25 -7.04
C LEU A 143 -3.14 -9.01 -8.44
N SER A 144 -2.73 -10.07 -9.13
CA SER A 144 -2.27 -9.99 -10.52
C SER A 144 -3.38 -9.52 -11.45
N ARG A 145 -4.63 -9.97 -11.26
CA ARG A 145 -5.82 -9.51 -12.00
C ARG A 145 -6.12 -8.02 -11.77
N LEU A 146 -5.90 -7.49 -10.56
CA LEU A 146 -5.93 -6.05 -10.29
C LEU A 146 -4.76 -5.30 -10.94
N GLY A 147 -3.70 -6.03 -11.30
CA GLY A 147 -2.43 -5.46 -11.76
C GLY A 147 -1.65 -4.81 -10.63
N CYS A 148 -1.77 -5.35 -9.42
CA CYS A 148 -0.97 -4.96 -8.27
C CYS A 148 0.27 -5.85 -8.16
N GLU A 149 1.40 -5.36 -8.65
CA GLU A 149 2.69 -6.04 -8.52
C GLU A 149 3.35 -5.66 -7.20
N LEU A 150 2.85 -6.25 -6.10
CA LEU A 150 3.47 -6.08 -4.79
C LEU A 150 4.80 -6.84 -4.76
N LYS A 151 5.89 -6.08 -4.58
CA LYS A 151 7.17 -6.68 -4.21
C LYS A 151 7.07 -7.08 -2.75
N LEU A 152 6.66 -8.32 -2.50
CA LEU A 152 6.98 -8.98 -1.25
C LEU A 152 8.51 -8.92 -1.18
N GLY A 153 9.04 -8.12 -0.27
CA GLY A 153 10.49 -8.06 -0.08
C GLY A 153 11.02 -9.48 0.10
N PRO A 154 12.30 -9.74 -0.20
CA PRO A 154 12.91 -10.99 0.22
C PRO A 154 12.71 -11.05 1.73
N SER A 155 11.67 -11.76 2.16
CA SER A 155 11.46 -12.13 3.55
C SER A 155 12.82 -12.62 4.00
N LYS A 156 13.35 -12.09 5.11
CA LYS A 156 14.65 -12.48 5.67
C LYS A 156 14.92 -14.00 5.66
N LEU A 157 13.88 -14.82 5.54
CA LEU A 157 13.91 -16.20 5.03
C LEU A 157 14.94 -16.52 3.95
N SER A 158 15.06 -15.76 2.85
CA SER A 158 16.04 -16.11 1.80
C SER A 158 17.48 -15.78 2.18
N GLU A 159 17.67 -14.83 3.11
CA GLU A 159 18.98 -14.51 3.70
C GLU A 159 19.36 -15.55 4.77
N PHE A 160 18.40 -16.06 5.53
CA PHE A 160 18.61 -17.14 6.49
C PHE A 160 18.78 -18.53 5.84
N MET A 161 18.08 -18.84 4.74
CA MET A 161 18.29 -20.09 3.98
C MET A 161 19.57 -20.08 3.13
N GLY A 162 20.31 -18.96 3.10
CA GLY A 162 21.61 -18.83 2.44
C GLY A 162 22.81 -19.22 3.31
N LEU A 163 22.63 -19.54 4.60
CA LEU A 163 23.71 -19.78 5.56
C LEU A 163 23.71 -21.19 6.16
N GLU A 164 23.54 -22.25 5.35
CA GLU A 164 24.02 -23.58 5.78
C GLU A 164 24.26 -24.56 4.61
N LYS A 165 25.17 -24.21 3.68
CA LYS A 165 26.01 -25.27 3.08
C LYS A 165 27.18 -25.54 4.03
N ILE A 166 26.93 -26.09 5.22
CA ILE A 166 27.99 -26.75 5.98
C ILE A 166 28.38 -27.97 5.17
N LYS A 167 29.50 -27.84 4.47
CA LYS A 167 30.19 -28.92 3.79
C LYS A 167 30.77 -29.83 4.88
N PHE A 168 30.02 -30.86 5.29
CA PHE A 168 30.57 -31.96 6.07
C PHE A 168 31.64 -32.66 5.22
N THR A 169 32.87 -32.20 5.36
CA THR A 169 34.04 -32.86 4.80
C THR A 169 34.43 -33.90 5.84
N GLY A 170 33.77 -35.06 5.79
CA GLY A 170 34.19 -36.23 6.52
C GLY A 170 35.44 -36.78 5.88
N THR A 171 36.58 -36.64 6.57
CA THR A 171 37.78 -37.43 6.29
C THR A 171 37.62 -38.73 7.08
N LEU A 172 37.39 -39.83 6.36
CA LEU A 172 37.57 -41.20 6.87
C LEU A 172 39.05 -41.57 6.80
#